data_AF-C5LGV8-F1
#
_entry.id   AF-C5LGV8-F1
#
_cell.length_a   1.000
_cell.length_b   1.000
_cell.length_c   1.000
_cell.angle_alpha   90.00
_cell.angle_beta   90.00
_cell.angle_gamma   90.00
#
_symmetry.space_group_name_H-M   'P 1'
#
loop_
_entity.id
_entity.type
_entity.pdbx_description
1 polymer ?
#
loop_
_entity_poly.entity_id
_entity_poly.type
_entity_poly.pdbx_seq_one_letter_code
_entity_poly.pdbx_strand_id
1 'polypeptide(L)'
;YFRLTHTVQEHLTEQPSILAGRGRKLRDYQLKGVEWLVSLFNNKLNGILADSMGLGKTVQTISLLAYLHEHKGIQGPHMIVAPLSTLRSNWEQEFERWLPSFKIVLYDGNKQQRKELRE
;
A
#
# COMPACT_ATOMS: atom_id res chain seq x y z
N TYR A 1 -13.30 -21.05 -10.95
CA TYR A 1 -12.65 -19.77 -11.35
C TYR A 1 -11.68 -19.26 -10.28
N PHE A 2 -12.14 -18.98 -9.05
CA PHE A 2 -11.28 -18.46 -7.97
C PHE A 2 -10.01 -19.31 -7.68
N ARG A 3 -10.14 -20.64 -7.58
CA ARG A 3 -8.99 -21.55 -7.37
C ARG A 3 -8.03 -21.64 -8.55
N LEU A 4 -8.44 -21.23 -9.75
CA LEU A 4 -7.58 -21.21 -10.94
C LEU A 4 -6.74 -19.92 -10.99
N THR A 5 -7.30 -18.81 -10.54
CA THR A 5 -6.64 -17.49 -10.54
C THR A 5 -5.81 -17.23 -9.28
N HIS A 6 -6.07 -17.94 -8.18
CA HIS A 6 -5.35 -17.84 -6.91
C HIS A 6 -4.64 -19.18 -6.63
N THR A 7 -3.78 -19.61 -7.54
CA THR A 7 -3.06 -20.88 -7.42
C THR A 7 -1.93 -20.78 -6.40
N VAL A 8 -1.27 -19.62 -6.31
CA VAL A 8 -0.36 -19.29 -5.22
C VAL A 8 -1.12 -18.51 -4.15
N GLN A 9 -1.38 -19.15 -3.02
CA GLN A 9 -2.00 -18.54 -1.85
C GLN A 9 -0.99 -18.47 -0.72
N GLU A 10 -0.96 -17.33 -0.06
CA GLU A 10 -0.12 -17.11 1.11
C GLU A 10 -1.02 -16.55 2.21
N HIS A 11 -1.11 -17.26 3.33
CA HIS A 11 -1.96 -16.84 4.44
C HIS A 11 -1.23 -15.81 5.29
N LEU A 12 -1.76 -14.59 5.27
CA LEU A 12 -1.27 -13.48 6.09
C LEU A 12 -2.00 -13.49 7.44
N THR A 13 -1.37 -14.13 8.44
CA THR A 13 -1.89 -14.15 9.82
C THR A 13 -1.54 -12.88 10.59
N GLU A 14 -0.47 -12.20 10.20
CA GLU A 14 0.02 -10.99 10.87
C GLU A 14 0.33 -9.91 9.83
N GLN A 15 0.31 -8.64 10.25
CA GLN A 15 0.74 -7.53 9.40
C GLN A 15 2.27 -7.51 9.26
N PRO A 16 2.83 -6.90 8.21
CA PRO A 16 4.28 -6.74 8.06
C PRO A 16 4.90 -6.06 9.28
N SER A 17 6.05 -6.52 9.77
CA SER A 17 6.67 -5.96 10.98
C SER A 17 7.13 -4.50 10.80
N ILE A 18 7.47 -4.11 9.57
CA ILE A 18 7.80 -2.72 9.25
C ILE A 18 6.56 -1.80 9.26
N LEU A 19 5.37 -2.39 9.20
CA LEU A 19 4.11 -1.68 9.33
C LEU A 19 3.80 -1.54 10.82
N ALA A 20 3.63 -0.29 11.27
CA ALA A 20 3.34 0.14 12.64
C ALA A 20 4.55 0.52 13.51
N GLY A 21 4.96 1.78 13.40
CA GLY A 21 5.87 2.42 14.34
C GLY A 21 5.29 2.77 15.73
N ARG A 22 4.03 2.43 16.06
CA ARG A 22 3.35 2.84 17.33
C ARG A 22 2.22 1.90 17.82
N GLY A 23 2.36 0.58 17.70
CA GLY A 23 1.41 -0.38 18.28
C GLY A 23 0.02 -0.46 17.63
N ARG A 24 -0.12 0.02 16.39
CA ARG A 24 -1.37 -0.05 15.62
C ARG A 24 -1.50 -1.39 14.91
N LYS A 25 -2.72 -1.93 14.87
CA LYS A 25 -3.03 -3.18 14.17
C LYS A 25 -4.04 -2.97 13.06
N LEU A 26 -3.83 -3.67 11.95
CA LEU A 26 -4.85 -3.84 10.91
C LEU A 26 -6.05 -4.60 11.48
N ARG A 27 -7.25 -4.25 11.03
CA ARG A 27 -8.46 -5.02 11.33
C ARG A 27 -8.48 -6.30 10.49
N ASP A 28 -9.16 -7.33 10.96
CA ASP A 28 -9.19 -8.64 10.29
C ASP A 28 -9.64 -8.57 8.82
N TYR A 29 -10.61 -7.72 8.50
CA TYR A 29 -11.07 -7.53 7.12
C TYR A 29 -10.00 -6.83 6.25
N GLN A 30 -9.17 -5.96 6.84
CA GLN A 30 -8.07 -5.30 6.14
C GLN A 30 -6.95 -6.30 5.87
N LEU A 31 -6.64 -7.17 6.83
CA LEU A 31 -5.68 -8.28 6.64
C LEU A 31 -6.12 -9.19 5.50
N LYS A 32 -7.40 -9.59 5.46
CA LYS A 32 -7.95 -10.37 4.34
C LYS A 32 -7.86 -9.64 3.00
N GLY A 33 -8.07 -8.33 2.99
CA GLY A 33 -7.89 -7.49 1.79
C GLY A 33 -6.44 -7.48 1.31
N VAL A 34 -5.47 -7.35 2.22
CA VAL A 34 -4.04 -7.40 1.91
C VAL A 34 -3.63 -8.80 1.43
N GLU A 35 -4.11 -9.86 2.08
CA GLU A 35 -3.90 -11.25 1.66
C GLU A 35 -4.35 -11.47 0.22
N TRP A 36 -5.54 -10.97 -0.12
CA TRP A 36 -6.06 -11.02 -1.47
C TRP A 36 -5.17 -10.26 -2.47
N LEU A 37 -4.73 -9.05 -2.12
CA LEU A 37 -3.82 -8.25 -2.96
C LEU A 37 -2.46 -8.94 -3.17
N VAL A 38 -1.92 -9.58 -2.13
CA VAL A 38 -0.68 -10.37 -2.22
C VAL A 38 -0.85 -11.59 -3.10
N SER A 39 -2.00 -12.27 -3.02
CA SER A 39 -2.29 -13.39 -3.93
C SER A 39 -2.36 -12.90 -5.38
N LEU A 40 -3.01 -11.77 -5.66
CA LEU A 40 -3.01 -11.19 -7.01
C LEU A 40 -1.59 -10.90 -7.51
N PHE A 41 -0.75 -10.31 -6.66
CA PHE A 41 0.64 -10.03 -6.98
C PHE A 41 1.43 -11.31 -7.31
N ASN A 42 1.32 -12.35 -6.48
CA ASN A 42 1.99 -13.64 -6.68
C ASN A 42 1.55 -14.33 -7.98
N ASN A 43 0.28 -14.17 -8.36
CA ASN A 43 -0.29 -14.76 -9.59
C ASN A 43 -0.13 -13.83 -10.82
N LYS A 44 0.55 -12.69 -10.70
CA LYS A 44 0.74 -11.68 -11.76
C LYS A 44 -0.58 -11.17 -12.34
N LEU A 45 -1.59 -11.03 -11.48
CA LEU A 45 -2.91 -10.53 -11.82
C LEU A 45 -3.09 -9.10 -11.30
N ASN A 46 -3.84 -8.31 -12.04
CA ASN A 46 -4.33 -7.02 -11.58
C ASN A 46 -5.66 -7.21 -10.83
N GLY A 47 -5.98 -6.29 -9.92
CA GLY A 47 -7.24 -6.34 -9.17
C GLY A 47 -7.81 -4.97 -8.87
N ILE A 48 -9.09 -4.95 -8.52
CA ILE A 48 -9.83 -3.77 -8.12
C ILE A 48 -10.30 -3.99 -6.68
N LEU A 49 -9.80 -3.18 -5.75
CA LEU A 49 -10.27 -3.18 -4.38
C LEU A 49 -11.58 -2.37 -4.28
N ALA A 50 -12.71 -3.06 -4.37
CA ALA A 50 -14.05 -2.47 -4.46
C ALA A 50 -14.76 -2.30 -3.10
N ASP A 51 -13.99 -2.27 -2.01
CA ASP A 51 -14.51 -2.06 -0.65
C ASP A 51 -15.25 -0.72 -0.51
N SER A 52 -16.27 -0.69 0.35
CA SER A 52 -16.99 0.52 0.74
C SER A 52 -16.06 1.65 1.23
N MET A 53 -16.53 2.90 1.13
CA MET A 53 -15.81 4.06 1.65
C MET A 53 -15.54 3.92 3.16
N GLY A 54 -14.39 4.39 3.63
CA GLY A 54 -14.02 4.32 5.05
C GLY A 54 -13.43 2.98 5.52
N LEU A 55 -13.39 1.93 4.69
CA LEU A 55 -12.79 0.63 5.07
C LEU A 55 -11.24 0.63 5.07
N GLY A 56 -10.61 1.78 4.81
CA GLY A 56 -9.15 1.89 4.90
C GLY A 56 -8.41 1.30 3.69
N LYS A 57 -8.92 1.51 2.48
CA LYS A 57 -8.24 1.12 1.24
C LYS A 57 -6.82 1.66 1.17
N THR A 58 -6.60 2.90 1.62
CA THR A 58 -5.27 3.53 1.71
C THR A 58 -4.31 2.70 2.57
N VAL A 59 -4.73 2.31 3.79
CA VAL A 59 -3.86 1.51 4.67
C VAL A 59 -3.64 0.10 4.11
N GLN A 60 -4.63 -0.52 3.47
CA GLN A 60 -4.44 -1.80 2.79
C GLN A 60 -3.38 -1.69 1.66
N THR A 61 -3.41 -0.62 0.86
CA THR A 61 -2.39 -0.36 -0.16
C THR A 61 -1.00 -0.14 0.45
N ILE A 62 -0.89 0.65 1.52
CA ILE A 62 0.39 0.86 2.23
C ILE A 62 0.92 -0.47 2.79
N SER A 63 0.03 -1.29 3.34
CA SER A 63 0.36 -2.61 3.89
C SER A 63 0.85 -3.57 2.82
N LEU A 64 0.28 -3.52 1.61
CA LEU A 64 0.80 -4.27 0.46
C LEU A 64 2.23 -3.85 0.14
N LEU A 65 2.53 -2.55 0.06
CA LEU A 65 3.90 -2.08 -0.23
C LEU A 65 4.89 -2.50 0.87
N ALA A 66 4.48 -2.40 2.13
CA ALA A 66 5.28 -2.85 3.26
C ALA A 66 5.59 -4.36 3.14
N TYR A 67 4.57 -5.15 2.84
CA TYR A 67 4.72 -6.59 2.65
C TYR A 67 5.67 -6.94 1.50
N LEU A 68 5.55 -6.25 0.36
CA LEU A 68 6.43 -6.47 -0.80
C LEU A 68 7.91 -6.14 -0.48
N HIS A 69 8.15 -5.09 0.29
CA HIS A 69 9.49 -4.73 0.73
C HIS A 69 10.08 -5.77 1.71
N GLU A 70 9.33 -6.13 2.74
CA GLU A 70 9.80 -7.00 3.82
C GLU A 70 9.94 -8.47 3.39
N HIS A 71 8.94 -9.02 2.71
CA HIS A 71 8.86 -10.46 2.44
C HIS A 71 9.31 -10.84 1.02
N LYS A 72 9.18 -9.93 0.05
CA LYS A 72 9.56 -10.19 -1.35
C LYS A 72 10.85 -9.46 -1.76
N GLY A 73 11.41 -8.61 -0.90
CA GLY A 73 12.63 -7.83 -1.18
C GLY A 73 12.45 -6.77 -2.27
N ILE A 74 11.21 -6.38 -2.56
CA ILE A 74 10.88 -5.42 -3.62
C ILE A 74 10.80 -4.03 -3.01
N GLN A 75 11.84 -3.22 -3.21
CA GLN A 75 11.92 -1.89 -2.60
C GLN A 75 11.28 -0.77 -3.42
N GLY A 76 10.99 -1.03 -4.70
CA GLY A 76 10.40 -0.07 -5.63
C GLY A 76 11.18 0.03 -6.95
N PRO A 77 10.85 1.05 -7.77
CA PRO A 77 9.94 2.16 -7.48
C PRO A 77 8.46 1.73 -7.47
N HIS A 78 7.68 2.32 -6.57
CA HIS A 78 6.23 2.19 -6.52
C HIS A 78 5.58 3.54 -6.81
N MET A 79 4.53 3.56 -7.64
CA MET A 79 3.82 4.78 -8.00
C MET A 79 2.36 4.68 -7.55
N ILE A 80 1.90 5.69 -6.82
CA ILE A 80 0.51 5.86 -6.42
C ILE A 80 -0.02 7.12 -7.09
N VAL A 81 -1.16 6.98 -7.76
CA VAL A 81 -1.86 8.11 -8.37
C VAL A 81 -3.17 8.30 -7.61
N ALA A 82 -3.39 9.52 -7.13
CA ALA A 82 -4.57 9.87 -6.35
C ALA A 82 -4.98 11.33 -6.62
N PRO A 83 -6.24 11.71 -6.34
CA PRO A 83 -6.68 13.10 -6.46
C PRO A 83 -5.84 14.04 -5.60
N LEU A 84 -5.53 15.23 -6.14
CA LEU A 84 -4.66 16.22 -5.50
C LEU A 84 -5.07 16.55 -4.06
N SER A 85 -6.37 16.67 -3.81
CA SER A 85 -6.93 16.98 -2.49
C SER A 85 -6.61 15.94 -1.41
N THR A 86 -6.30 14.70 -1.81
CA THR A 86 -6.04 13.58 -0.90
C THR A 86 -4.55 13.32 -0.67
N LEU A 87 -3.66 13.95 -1.45
CA LEU A 87 -2.22 13.69 -1.39
C LEU A 87 -1.62 14.08 -0.03
N ARG A 88 -1.76 15.34 0.38
CA ARG A 88 -1.26 15.83 1.67
C ARG A 88 -2.15 15.48 2.85
N SER A 89 -3.47 15.57 2.65
CA SER A 89 -4.44 15.42 3.73
C SER A 89 -4.63 13.97 4.20
N ASN A 90 -4.34 13.00 3.33
CA ASN A 90 -4.57 11.58 3.63
C ASN A 90 -3.34 10.73 3.33
N TRP A 91 -2.84 10.68 2.10
CA TRP A 91 -1.76 9.74 1.73
C TRP A 91 -0.47 10.00 2.49
N GLU A 92 0.03 11.24 2.48
CA GLU A 92 1.25 11.64 3.21
C GLU A 92 1.13 11.32 4.71
N GLN A 93 0.01 11.72 5.34
CA GLN A 93 -0.25 11.43 6.74
C GLN A 93 -0.34 9.93 7.05
N GLU A 94 -1.03 9.14 6.24
CA GLU A 94 -1.17 7.71 6.46
C GLU A 94 0.18 6.99 6.28
N PHE A 95 1.01 7.42 5.33
CA PHE A 95 2.35 6.91 5.21
C PHE A 95 3.24 7.24 6.42
N GLU A 96 3.26 8.50 6.87
CA GLU A 96 3.98 8.88 8.10
C GLU A 96 3.50 8.09 9.32
N ARG A 97 2.20 7.79 9.35
CA ARG A 97 1.54 7.05 10.43
C ARG A 97 1.82 5.55 10.44
N TRP A 98 1.82 4.92 9.26
CA TRP A 98 1.87 3.46 9.14
C TRP A 98 3.24 2.93 8.69
N LEU A 99 3.98 3.70 7.91
CA LEU A 99 5.23 3.28 7.28
C LEU A 99 6.24 4.45 7.17
N PRO A 100 6.66 5.05 8.31
CA PRO A 100 7.55 6.22 8.33
C PRO A 100 8.98 5.92 7.83
N SER A 101 9.35 4.64 7.73
CA SER A 101 10.67 4.21 7.23
C SER A 101 10.81 4.38 5.70
N PHE A 102 9.71 4.58 4.97
CA PHE A 102 9.74 4.72 3.52
C PHE A 102 10.04 6.16 3.11
N LYS A 103 10.94 6.31 2.14
CA LYS A 103 11.13 7.59 1.46
C LYS A 103 9.98 7.82 0.48
N ILE A 104 9.24 8.91 0.68
CA ILE A 104 8.10 9.26 -0.16
C ILE A 104 8.44 10.54 -0.90
N VAL A 105 8.16 10.54 -2.21
CA VAL A 105 8.30 11.72 -3.05
C VAL A 105 6.90 12.17 -3.43
N LEU A 106 6.44 13.25 -2.81
CA LEU A 106 5.16 13.85 -3.14
C LEU A 106 5.33 14.76 -4.36
N TYR A 107 4.59 14.46 -5.43
CA TYR A 107 4.67 15.22 -6.67
C TYR A 107 3.48 16.19 -6.79
N ASP A 108 3.60 17.36 -6.15
CA ASP A 108 2.57 18.40 -6.14
C ASP A 108 3.18 19.82 -6.26
N GLY A 109 2.38 20.87 -6.06
CA GLY A 109 2.85 22.25 -6.14
C GLY A 109 2.98 22.78 -7.57
N ASN A 110 3.72 23.88 -7.75
CA ASN A 110 3.87 24.57 -9.02
C ASN A 110 4.96 23.94 -9.93
N LYS A 111 5.13 24.44 -11.15
CA LYS A 111 6.08 23.88 -12.13
C LYS A 111 7.53 23.93 -11.64
N GLN A 112 7.90 24.94 -10.86
CA GLN A 112 9.25 25.13 -10.33
C GLN A 112 9.56 24.08 -9.25
N GLN A 113 8.68 23.94 -8.25
CA GLN A 113 8.80 22.95 -7.18
C GLN A 113 8.90 21.52 -7.74
N ARG A 114 8.09 21.21 -8.76
CA ARG A 114 8.14 19.90 -9.42
C ARG A 114 9.37 19.68 -10.28
N LYS A 115 10.03 20.76 -10.74
CA LYS A 115 11.31 20.69 -11.45
C LYS A 115 12.43 20.38 -10.46
N GLU A 116 12.45 21.03 -9.31
CA GLU A 116 13.39 20.78 -8.21
C GLU A 116 13.33 19.33 -7.71
N LEU A 117 12.15 18.69 -7.70
CA LEU A 117 12.02 17.26 -7.34
C LEU A 117 12.64 16.28 -8.34
N ARG A 118 12.96 16.73 -9.56
CA ARG A 118 13.53 15.90 -10.63
C ARG A 118 15.04 16.08 -10.79
N GLU A 119 15.58 17.14 -10.20
CA GLU A 119 17.01 17.51 -10.23
C GLU A 119 17.72 16.95 -9.00
#